data_AF-A0A842T4G5-F1
#
_entry.id   AF-A0A842T4G5-F1
#
_cell.length_a   1.000
_cell.length_b   1.000
_cell.length_c   1.000
_cell.angle_alpha   90.00
_cell.angle_beta   90.00
_cell.angle_gamma   90.00
#
_symmetry.space_group_name_H-M   'P 1'
#
loop_
_entity.id
_entity.type
_entity.pdbx_description
1 polymer ?
#
loop_
_entity_poly.entity_id
_entity_poly.type
_entity_poly.pdbx_seq_one_letter_code
_entity_poly.pdbx_strand_id
1 'polypeptide(L)' 'IYPTHLEQEILNKIFGCCRLLWNQMLAERNNIYQQLKEDFEALRTHKYKTEKEYAF' A
#
# COMPACT_ATOMS: atom_id res chain seq x y z
N ILE A 1 17.64 -17.74 17.82
CA ILE A 1 17.29 -18.61 16.67
C ILE A 1 17.14 -17.69 15.47
N TYR A 2 17.80 -17.99 14.36
CA TYR A 2 17.72 -17.21 13.11
C TYR A 2 17.17 -18.08 11.98
N PRO A 3 16.47 -17.49 11.01
CA PRO A 3 15.95 -18.22 9.86
C PRO A 3 17.09 -18.79 9.00
N THR A 4 16.87 -20.00 8.53
CA THR A 4 17.66 -20.66 7.49
C THR A 4 17.56 -19.89 6.16
N HIS A 5 18.45 -20.20 5.22
CA HIS A 5 18.47 -19.51 3.93
C HIS A 5 17.12 -19.58 3.19
N LEU A 6 16.47 -20.75 3.18
CA LEU A 6 15.17 -20.93 2.55
C LEU A 6 14.09 -20.08 3.22
N GLU A 7 14.07 -20.02 4.56
CA GLU A 7 13.13 -19.19 5.31
C GLU A 7 13.35 -17.70 5.01
N GLN A 8 14.60 -17.25 4.90
CA GLN A 8 14.93 -15.87 4.54
C GLN A 8 14.40 -15.53 3.13
N GLU A 9 14.56 -16.41 2.15
CA GLU A 9 14.02 -16.20 0.81
C GLU A 9 12.49 -16.07 0.80
N ILE A 10 11.80 -16.93 1.54
CA ILE A 10 10.34 -16.90 1.67
C ILE A 10 9.90 -15.59 2.33
N LEU A 11 10.55 -15.21 3.44
CA LEU A 11 10.27 -13.96 4.14
C LEU A 11 10.51 -12.75 3.23
N ASN A 12 11.59 -12.73 2.47
CA ASN A 12 11.89 -11.66 1.52
C ASN A 12 10.82 -11.53 0.44
N LYS A 13 10.30 -12.64 -0.09
CA LYS A 13 9.19 -12.62 -1.05
C LYS A 13 7.92 -12.06 -0.42
N ILE A 14 7.55 -12.53 0.78
CA ILE A 14 6.35 -12.06 1.49
C ILE A 14 6.45 -10.56 1.78
N PHE A 15 7.56 -10.12 2.39
CA PHE A 15 7.78 -8.71 2.69
C PHE A 15 7.86 -7.85 1.44
N GLY A 16 8.41 -8.38 0.34
CA GLY A 16 8.42 -7.74 -0.96
C GLY A 16 6.99 -7.47 -1.47
N CYS A 17 6.13 -8.47 -1.45
CA CYS A 17 4.72 -8.34 -1.86
C CYS A 17 3.97 -7.33 -0.98
N CYS A 18 4.10 -7.43 0.35
CA CYS A 18 3.45 -6.50 1.28
C CYS A 18 3.93 -5.06 1.06
N ARG A 19 5.24 -4.86 0.85
CA ARG A 19 5.83 -3.53 0.60
C ARG A 19 5.35 -2.94 -0.72
N LEU A 20 5.22 -3.76 -1.76
CA LEU A 20 4.71 -3.32 -3.06
C LEU A 20 3.27 -2.80 -2.94
N LEU A 21 2.37 -3.61 -2.36
CA LEU A 21 0.98 -3.23 -2.14
C LEU A 21 0.89 -1.95 -1.28
N TRP A 22 1.62 -1.91 -0.16
CA TRP A 22 1.64 -0.73 0.72
C TRP A 22 2.07 0.54 -0.01
N ASN A 23 3.12 0.46 -0.83
CA ASN A 23 3.61 1.62 -1.58
C ASN A 23 2.58 2.14 -2.58
N GLN A 24 1.82 1.26 -3.23
CA GLN A 24 0.73 1.67 -4.13
C GLN A 24 -0.40 2.37 -3.36
N MET A 25 -0.81 1.80 -2.22
CA MET A 25 -1.83 2.42 -1.34
C MET A 25 -1.38 3.78 -0.82
N LEU A 26 -0.12 3.91 -0.42
CA LEU A 26 0.44 5.17 0.04
C LEU A 26 0.51 6.21 -1.09
N ALA A 27 0.89 5.79 -2.30
CA ALA A 27 0.92 6.66 -3.47
C ALA A 27 -0.48 7.22 -3.81
N GLU A 28 -1.52 6.37 -3.77
CA GLU A 28 -2.91 6.82 -3.94
C GLU A 28 -3.29 7.87 -2.88
N ARG A 29 -3.04 7.58 -1.60
CA ARG A 29 -3.35 8.50 -0.49
C ARG A 29 -2.67 9.85 -0.65
N ASN A 30 -1.38 9.85 -0.99
CA ASN A 30 -0.65 11.09 -1.22
C ASN A 30 -1.22 11.88 -2.40
N ASN A 31 -1.59 11.20 -3.49
CA ASN A 31 -2.17 11.84 -4.66
C ASN A 31 -3.53 12.49 -4.34
N ILE A 32 -4.44 11.71 -3.75
CA ILE A 32 -5.77 12.20 -3.36
C ILE A 32 -5.68 13.35 -2.36
N TYR A 33 -4.79 13.25 -1.37
CA TYR A 33 -4.57 14.36 -0.44
C TYR A 33 -4.11 15.63 -1.17
N GLN A 34 -3.14 15.54 -2.07
CA GLN A 34 -2.67 16.73 -2.81
C GLN A 34 -3.77 17.35 -3.68
N GLN A 35 -4.65 16.53 -4.26
CA GLN A 35 -5.77 17.00 -5.08
C GLN A 35 -6.89 17.63 -4.25
N LEU A 36 -7.22 17.06 -3.09
CA LEU A 36 -8.42 17.41 -2.32
C LEU A 36 -8.13 18.15 -1.00
N LYS A 37 -6.87 18.50 -0.69
CA LYS A 37 -6.51 19.17 0.58
C LYS A 37 -7.25 20.48 0.86
N GLU A 38 -7.78 21.14 -0.16
CA GLU A 38 -8.56 22.38 -0.04
C GLU A 38 -10.07 22.12 0.09
N ASP A 39 -10.53 20.94 -0.30
CA ASP A 39 -11.92 20.50 -0.19
C ASP A 39 -12.02 19.35 0.82
N PHE A 40 -12.22 19.73 2.09
CA PHE A 40 -12.31 18.79 3.20
C PHE A 40 -13.49 17.81 3.10
N GLU A 41 -14.60 18.21 2.46
CA GLU A 41 -15.77 17.35 2.31
C GLU A 41 -15.50 16.27 1.26
N ALA A 42 -14.93 16.65 0.10
CA ALA A 42 -14.49 15.70 -0.91
C ALA A 42 -13.42 14.75 -0.38
N LEU A 43 -12.44 15.26 0.39
CA LEU A 43 -11.38 14.43 0.98
C LEU A 43 -11.94 13.40 1.97
N ARG A 44 -12.94 13.78 2.78
CA ARG A 44 -13.55 12.90 3.80
C ARG A 44 -14.45 11.83 3.20
N THR A 45 -15.13 12.15 2.10
CA THR A 45 -16.06 11.23 1.42
C THR A 45 -15.37 10.33 0.40
N HIS A 46 -14.13 10.64 0.02
CA HIS A 46 -13.36 9.84 -0.93
C HIS A 46 -13.16 8.39 -0.44
N LYS A 47 -13.52 7.43 -1.29
CA LYS A 47 -13.34 6.00 -1.03
C LYS A 47 -12.07 5.49 -1.72
N TYR A 48 -11.07 5.13 -0.91
CA TYR A 48 -9.84 4.50 -1.38
C TYR A 48 -10.07 3.09 -1.92
N LYS A 49 -9.17 2.64 -2.79
CA LYS A 49 -9.15 1.25 -3.24
C LYS A 49 -8.81 0.31 -2.09
N THR A 50 -9.48 -0.82 -2.06
CA THR A 50 -9.17 -1.99 -1.24
C THR A 50 -7.99 -2.75 -1.82
N GLU A 51 -7.36 -3.59 -1.01
CA GLU A 51 -6.19 -4.38 -1.38
C GLU A 51 -6.43 -5.26 -2.62
N LYS A 52 -7.68 -5.71 -2.82
CA LYS A 52 -8.08 -6.53 -3.96
C LYS A 52 -8.23 -5.74 -5.27
N GLU A 53 -8.41 -4.43 -5.18
CA GLU A 53 -8.60 -3.55 -6.34
C GLU A 53 -7.27 -3.08 -6.93
N TYR A 54 -6.16 -3.29 -6.20
CA TYR A 54 -4.82 -3.15 -6.74
C TYR A 54 -4.50 -4.36 -7.64
N ALA A 55 -4.28 -4.10 -8.92
CA ALA A 55 -3.83 -5.12 -9.86
C ALA A 55 -2.33 -5.38 -9.68
N PHE A 56 -1.94 -6.64 -9.65
CA PHE A 56 -0.55 -7.13 -9.58
C PHE A 56 -0.21 -7.95 -10.81
#